data_AF-A0AAU6CV30-F1
#
_entry.id   AF-A0AAU6CV30-F1
#
_cell.length_a   1.000
_cell.length_b   1.000
_cell.length_c   1.000
_cell.angle_alpha   90.00
_cell.angle_beta   90.00
_cell.angle_gamma   90.00
#
_symmetry.space_group_name_H-M   'P 1'
#
loop_
_entity.id
_entity.type
_entity.pdbx_description
1 polymer ?
#
loop_
_entity_poly.entity_id
_entity_poly.type
_entity_poly.pdbx_seq_one_letter_code
_entity_poly.pdbx_strand_id
1 'polypeptide(L)'
;MVALVAVCLVHLVFLFLHVAPANQISQRYAQQVQSWVYPFFEQNWRLFAPDPESAQPQISVRTATAGPDGAERISGWLDLTAIDNAGVRHDVFPSHTSQNMLRRAWSTYLDSHGSSDVSTSERAVMLQEYLRNIAVDRVTAVRHEAITSIQLRVRTTPVPGYDAAGHSHPAPASAVQTRLLPWWKAKNA
;
A
#
# COMPACT_ATOMS: atom_id res chain seq x y z
N MET A 1 1.80 31.09 18.13
CA MET A 1 0.33 31.02 17.93
C MET A 1 -0.07 31.50 16.53
N VAL A 2 0.29 32.73 16.11
CA VAL A 2 -0.06 33.29 14.78
C VAL A 2 0.38 32.41 13.60
N ALA A 3 1.62 31.90 13.62
CA ALA A 3 2.13 31.04 12.55
C ALA A 3 1.34 29.73 12.38
N LEU A 4 0.95 29.09 13.48
CA LEU A 4 0.14 27.86 13.45
C LEU A 4 -1.24 28.15 12.83
N VAL A 5 -1.88 29.23 13.27
CA VAL A 5 -3.19 29.64 12.72
C VAL A 5 -3.07 29.92 11.22
N ALA A 6 -2.01 30.62 10.78
CA ALA A 6 -1.78 30.87 9.36
C ALA A 6 -1.62 29.57 8.56
N VAL A 7 -0.83 28.61 9.04
CA VAL A 7 -0.66 27.31 8.39
C VAL A 7 -1.99 26.54 8.34
N CYS A 8 -2.78 26.54 9.41
CA CYS A 8 -4.10 25.93 9.41
C CYS A 8 -5.03 26.56 8.37
N LEU A 9 -5.06 27.89 8.27
CA LEU A 9 -5.86 28.59 7.27
C LEU A 9 -5.42 28.25 5.84
N VAL A 10 -4.11 28.22 5.58
CA VAL A 10 -3.57 27.78 4.28
C VAL A 10 -4.02 26.35 3.99
N HIS A 11 -3.85 25.42 4.94
CA HIS A 11 -4.28 24.04 4.74
C HIS A 11 -5.78 23.94 4.44
N LEU A 12 -6.63 24.67 5.16
CA LEU A 12 -8.07 24.71 4.89
C LEU A 12 -8.42 25.26 3.51
N VAL A 13 -7.71 26.28 3.02
CA VAL A 13 -7.90 26.80 1.66
C VAL A 13 -7.55 25.75 0.62
N PHE A 14 -6.42 25.07 0.78
CA PHE A 14 -6.00 24.00 -0.12
C PHE A 14 -6.98 22.81 -0.10
N LEU A 15 -7.48 22.45 1.08
CA LEU A 15 -8.46 21.38 1.24
C LEU A 15 -9.81 21.77 0.63
N PHE A 16 -10.24 23.02 0.78
CA PHE A 16 -11.41 23.57 0.10
C PHE A 16 -11.26 23.49 -1.43
N LEU A 17 -10.12 23.93 -1.98
CA LEU A 17 -9.88 23.87 -3.43
C LEU A 17 -9.82 22.43 -3.96
N HIS A 18 -9.46 21.45 -3.12
CA HIS A 18 -9.41 20.05 -3.47
C HIS A 18 -10.81 19.39 -3.51
N VAL A 19 -11.70 19.75 -2.57
CA VAL A 19 -13.02 19.12 -2.43
C VAL A 19 -14.13 19.89 -3.14
N ALA A 20 -13.95 21.20 -3.38
CA ALA A 20 -14.93 22.02 -4.06
C ALA A 20 -15.16 21.55 -5.51
N PRO A 21 -16.37 21.80 -6.08
CA PRO A 21 -16.62 21.58 -7.49
C PRO A 21 -15.57 22.24 -8.39
N ALA A 22 -15.33 21.65 -9.56
CA ALA A 22 -14.32 22.10 -10.51
C ALA A 22 -14.48 23.60 -10.84
N ASN A 23 -13.42 24.38 -10.61
CA ASN A 23 -13.40 25.82 -10.83
C ASN A 23 -12.07 26.25 -11.44
N GLN A 24 -12.00 27.48 -11.96
CA GLN A 24 -10.83 27.97 -12.69
C GLN A 24 -9.56 28.00 -11.82
N ILE A 25 -9.69 28.28 -10.52
CA ILE A 25 -8.56 28.34 -9.59
C ILE A 25 -8.04 26.93 -9.32
N SER A 26 -8.92 25.98 -8.98
CA SER A 26 -8.52 24.59 -8.70
C SER A 26 -7.91 23.90 -9.92
N GLN A 27 -8.40 24.19 -11.13
CA GLN A 27 -7.82 23.67 -12.37
C GLN A 27 -6.44 24.28 -12.66
N ARG A 28 -6.30 25.61 -12.54
CA ARG A 28 -5.03 26.31 -12.83
C ARG A 28 -3.91 25.91 -11.87
N TYR A 29 -4.24 25.68 -10.60
CA TYR A 29 -3.28 25.33 -9.55
C TYR A 29 -3.37 23.86 -9.12
N ALA A 30 -3.88 22.98 -9.98
CA ALA A 30 -4.14 21.58 -9.65
C ALA A 30 -2.90 20.87 -9.10
N GLN A 31 -1.73 21.09 -9.70
CA GLN A 31 -0.48 20.47 -9.24
C GLN A 31 -0.11 20.92 -7.81
N GLN A 32 -0.18 22.21 -7.51
CA GLN A 32 0.14 22.75 -6.18
C GLN A 32 -0.86 22.25 -5.14
N VAL A 33 -2.15 22.24 -5.48
CA VAL A 33 -3.20 21.74 -4.60
C VAL A 33 -2.97 20.27 -4.28
N GLN A 34 -2.74 19.44 -5.30
CA GLN A 34 -2.50 18.01 -5.13
C GLN A 34 -1.23 17.72 -4.33
N SER A 35 -0.12 18.41 -4.61
CA SER A 35 1.15 18.22 -3.90
C SER A 35 1.06 18.60 -2.41
N TRP A 36 0.23 19.58 -2.05
CA TRP A 36 0.01 19.96 -0.65
C TRP A 36 -0.95 19.00 0.08
N VAL A 37 -2.01 18.55 -0.58
CA VAL A 37 -3.09 17.78 0.07
C VAL A 37 -2.74 16.28 0.19
N TYR A 38 -2.28 15.64 -0.89
CA TYR A 38 -2.08 14.19 -0.93
C TYR A 38 -1.06 13.61 0.08
N PRO A 39 -0.09 14.35 0.63
CA PRO A 39 0.74 13.84 1.73
C PRO A 39 -0.04 13.63 3.05
N PHE A 40 -1.13 14.37 3.27
CA PHE A 40 -1.84 14.39 4.56
C PHE A 40 -3.27 13.87 4.47
N PHE A 41 -3.89 13.99 3.31
CA PHE A 41 -5.29 13.66 3.12
C PHE A 41 -5.51 12.99 1.76
N GLU A 42 -6.06 11.78 1.81
CA GLU A 42 -6.44 11.00 0.64
C GLU A 42 -7.90 10.58 0.79
N GLN A 43 -8.74 10.98 -0.16
CA GLN A 43 -10.13 10.55 -0.22
C GLN A 43 -10.23 9.20 -0.93
N ASN A 44 -10.68 8.17 -0.23
CA ASN A 44 -10.96 6.86 -0.83
C ASN A 44 -12.43 6.50 -0.59
N TRP A 45 -13.23 6.63 -1.66
CA TRP A 45 -14.67 6.33 -1.65
C TRP A 45 -14.99 4.90 -2.13
N ARG A 46 -13.99 4.03 -2.32
CA ARG A 46 -14.19 2.68 -2.89
C ARG A 46 -15.13 1.79 -2.07
N LEU A 47 -15.28 2.05 -0.76
CA LEU A 47 -16.22 1.33 0.09
C LEU A 47 -17.69 1.58 -0.29
N PHE A 48 -17.98 2.75 -0.85
CA PHE A 48 -19.33 3.15 -1.28
C PHE A 48 -19.45 3.22 -2.81
N ALA A 49 -18.49 2.63 -3.54
CA ALA A 49 -18.62 2.48 -4.98
C ALA A 49 -19.80 1.55 -5.30
N PRO A 50 -20.48 1.73 -6.45
CA PRO A 50 -21.54 0.81 -6.88
C PRO A 50 -21.06 -0.65 -6.93
N ASP A 51 -19.78 -0.87 -7.21
CA ASP A 51 -19.09 -2.15 -7.13
C ASP A 51 -17.92 -2.04 -6.13
N PRO A 52 -18.11 -2.44 -4.85
CA PRO A 52 -17.07 -2.36 -3.84
C PRO A 52 -15.92 -3.34 -4.11
N GLU A 53 -14.78 -3.12 -3.47
CA GLU A 53 -13.61 -4.00 -3.66
C GLU A 53 -13.95 -5.45 -3.26
N SER A 54 -14.11 -6.30 -4.28
CA SER A 54 -14.58 -7.68 -4.16
C SER A 54 -13.43 -8.69 -4.15
N ALA A 55 -12.20 -8.23 -3.87
CA ALA A 55 -11.04 -9.09 -3.78
C ALA A 55 -10.09 -8.65 -2.67
N GLN A 56 -9.34 -9.61 -2.12
CA GLN A 56 -8.42 -9.41 -1.02
C GLN A 56 -6.98 -9.69 -1.48
N PRO A 57 -6.08 -8.70 -1.44
CA PRO A 57 -4.66 -8.92 -1.70
C PRO A 57 -3.97 -9.51 -0.47
N GLN A 58 -3.29 -10.63 -0.67
CA GLN A 58 -2.32 -11.21 0.26
C GLN A 58 -0.92 -10.89 -0.24
N ILE A 59 -0.14 -10.16 0.56
CA ILE A 59 1.19 -9.68 0.20
C ILE A 59 2.22 -10.51 0.97
N SER A 60 3.09 -11.17 0.22
CA SER A 60 4.23 -11.91 0.74
C SER A 60 5.54 -11.30 0.24
N VAL A 61 6.61 -11.51 0.99
CA VAL A 61 7.95 -11.05 0.67
C VAL A 61 8.94 -12.20 0.76
N ARG A 62 9.95 -12.20 -0.11
CA ARG A 62 11.16 -13.00 0.06
C ARG A 62 12.38 -12.10 -0.03
N THR A 63 13.43 -12.50 0.66
CA THR A 63 14.69 -11.76 0.70
C THR A 63 15.74 -12.47 -0.13
N ALA A 64 16.69 -11.69 -0.63
CA ALA A 64 17.99 -12.18 -1.02
C ALA A 64 19.05 -11.62 -0.04
N THR A 65 19.92 -12.50 0.45
CA THR A 65 20.98 -12.18 1.41
C THR A 65 22.33 -12.65 0.88
N ALA A 66 23.40 -11.97 1.29
CA ALA A 66 24.75 -12.44 1.00
C ALA A 66 25.08 -13.64 1.89
N GLY A 67 25.34 -14.80 1.28
CA GLY A 67 25.83 -15.97 2.00
C GLY A 67 27.28 -15.81 2.46
N PRO A 68 27.74 -16.62 3.43
CA PRO A 68 29.11 -16.57 3.94
C PRO A 68 30.15 -16.85 2.84
N ASP A 69 29.77 -17.60 1.80
CA ASP A 69 30.63 -17.96 0.66
C ASP A 69 30.53 -16.95 -0.50
N GLY A 70 29.88 -15.80 -0.29
CA GLY A 70 29.62 -14.79 -1.32
C GLY A 70 28.46 -15.11 -2.26
N ALA A 71 27.90 -16.33 -2.21
CA ALA A 71 26.73 -16.72 -2.98
C ALA A 71 25.44 -16.08 -2.43
N GLU A 72 24.53 -15.64 -3.30
CA GLU A 72 23.23 -15.09 -2.90
C GLU A 72 22.29 -16.21 -2.41
N ARG A 73 21.76 -16.08 -1.20
CA ARG A 73 20.69 -16.96 -0.69
C ARG A 73 19.35 -16.28 -0.82
N ILE A 74 18.41 -16.98 -1.46
CA ILE A 74 17.02 -16.56 -1.57
C ILE A 74 16.20 -17.29 -0.51
N SER A 75 15.41 -16.55 0.26
CA SER A 75 14.57 -17.15 1.28
C SER A 75 13.25 -17.70 0.74
N GLY A 76 12.56 -18.48 1.58
CA GLY A 76 11.12 -18.72 1.42
C GLY A 76 10.29 -17.43 1.55
N TRP A 77 9.03 -17.51 1.13
CA TRP A 77 8.05 -16.43 1.24
C TRP A 77 7.60 -16.25 2.69
N LEU A 78 7.69 -15.03 3.21
CA LEU A 78 7.09 -14.57 4.46
C LEU A 78 5.79 -13.83 4.14
N ASP A 79 4.71 -14.13 4.85
CA ASP A 79 3.42 -13.47 4.66
C ASP A 79 3.34 -12.19 5.50
N LEU A 80 3.43 -11.03 4.84
CA LEU A 80 3.34 -9.72 5.48
C LEU A 80 1.91 -9.40 5.92
N THR A 81 0.93 -9.84 5.13
CA THR A 81 -0.49 -9.67 5.46
C THR A 81 -0.85 -10.45 6.74
N ALA A 82 -0.26 -11.63 6.94
CA ALA A 82 -0.45 -12.39 8.17
C ALA A 82 0.13 -11.68 9.40
N ILE A 83 1.29 -11.03 9.28
CA ILE A 83 1.91 -10.24 10.37
C ILE A 83 0.98 -9.09 10.78
N ASP A 84 0.52 -8.31 9.81
CA ASP A 84 -0.39 -7.17 10.05
C ASP A 84 -1.73 -7.66 10.65
N ASN A 85 -2.31 -8.76 10.13
CA ASN A 85 -3.53 -9.36 10.67
C ASN A 85 -3.37 -9.86 12.11
N ALA A 86 -2.20 -10.41 12.47
CA ALA A 86 -1.94 -10.88 13.83
C ALA A 86 -1.95 -9.72 14.84
N GLY A 87 -1.50 -8.52 14.43
CA GLY A 87 -1.59 -7.30 15.24
C GLY A 87 -2.99 -6.67 15.31
N VAL A 88 -3.97 -7.24 14.61
CA VAL A 88 -5.38 -6.80 14.64
C VAL A 88 -6.27 -7.81 15.35
N ARG A 89 -6.02 -9.10 15.15
CA ARG A 89 -6.83 -10.17 15.74
C ARG A 89 -6.74 -10.14 17.27
N HIS A 90 -7.91 -10.14 17.91
CA HIS A 90 -8.06 -10.14 19.37
C HIS A 90 -7.51 -8.89 20.08
N ASP A 91 -7.21 -7.82 19.35
CA ASP A 91 -6.90 -6.51 19.92
C ASP A 91 -8.19 -5.67 20.01
N VAL A 92 -8.42 -5.05 21.17
CA VAL A 92 -9.58 -4.18 21.42
C VAL A 92 -9.38 -2.81 20.75
N PHE A 93 -8.13 -2.38 20.59
CA PHE A 93 -7.75 -1.10 20.00
C PHE A 93 -6.60 -1.27 19.00
N PRO A 94 -6.82 -2.04 17.90
CA PRO A 94 -5.77 -2.34 16.95
C PRO A 94 -5.20 -1.08 16.32
N SER A 95 -3.88 -1.04 16.11
CA SER A 95 -3.25 0.12 15.49
C SER A 95 -3.71 0.30 14.04
N HIS A 96 -3.92 1.54 13.59
CA HIS A 96 -4.21 1.82 12.17
C HIS A 96 -3.06 1.38 11.24
N THR A 97 -1.83 1.33 11.76
CA THR A 97 -0.66 0.83 11.05
C THR A 97 -0.83 -0.64 10.68
N SER A 98 -1.14 -1.50 11.67
CA SER A 98 -1.40 -2.93 11.45
C SER A 98 -2.67 -3.16 10.61
N GLN A 99 -3.67 -2.30 10.74
CA GLN A 99 -4.92 -2.46 9.99
C GLN A 99 -4.79 -2.09 8.51
N ASN A 100 -4.03 -1.04 8.17
CA ASN A 100 -4.18 -0.36 6.88
C ASN A 100 -2.88 -0.06 6.14
N MET A 101 -1.73 0.03 6.81
CA MET A 101 -0.52 0.60 6.20
C MET A 101 -0.09 -0.17 4.94
N LEU A 102 0.06 -1.48 5.04
CA LEU A 102 0.47 -2.33 3.92
C LEU A 102 -0.58 -2.36 2.79
N ARG A 103 -1.86 -2.47 3.14
CA ARG A 103 -2.96 -2.48 2.16
C ARG A 103 -3.03 -1.17 1.38
N ARG A 104 -2.89 -0.03 2.06
CA ARG A 104 -2.90 1.30 1.41
C ARG A 104 -1.66 1.49 0.56
N ALA A 105 -0.48 1.14 1.05
CA ALA A 105 0.76 1.21 0.26
C ALA A 105 0.64 0.41 -1.05
N TRP A 106 0.02 -0.76 -1.00
CA TRP A 106 -0.27 -1.57 -2.18
C TRP A 106 -1.28 -0.92 -3.13
N SER A 107 -2.41 -0.43 -2.62
CA SER A 107 -3.42 0.26 -3.44
C SER A 107 -2.83 1.46 -4.17
N THR A 108 -2.08 2.32 -3.46
CA THR A 108 -1.50 3.51 -4.07
C THR A 108 -0.38 3.15 -5.05
N TYR A 109 0.38 2.06 -4.80
CA TYR A 109 1.35 1.52 -5.77
C TYR A 109 0.66 1.06 -7.06
N LEU A 110 -0.47 0.36 -6.96
CA LEU A 110 -1.27 -0.07 -8.10
C LEU A 110 -1.81 1.12 -8.90
N ASP A 111 -2.33 2.15 -8.21
CA ASP A 111 -2.87 3.34 -8.87
C ASP A 111 -1.78 4.08 -9.68
N SER A 112 -0.51 4.04 -9.23
CA SER A 112 0.59 4.69 -9.96
C SER A 112 1.29 3.80 -11.00
N HIS A 113 1.34 2.48 -10.81
CA HIS A 113 2.09 1.56 -11.69
C HIS A 113 1.23 0.74 -12.65
N GLY A 114 -0.10 0.75 -12.48
CA GLY A 114 -1.01 -0.07 -13.28
C GLY A 114 -0.57 -1.53 -13.28
N SER A 115 -0.29 -2.09 -14.46
CA SER A 115 0.21 -3.45 -14.67
C SER A 115 1.70 -3.56 -15.03
N SER A 116 2.41 -2.44 -15.25
CA SER A 116 3.77 -2.46 -15.81
C SER A 116 4.88 -2.56 -14.75
N ASP A 117 4.58 -2.24 -13.50
CA ASP A 117 5.57 -2.11 -12.40
C ASP A 117 6.69 -1.09 -12.69
N VAL A 118 6.51 -0.22 -13.69
CA VAL A 118 7.48 0.84 -14.06
C VAL A 118 7.09 2.17 -13.42
N SER A 119 8.01 2.76 -12.67
CA SER A 119 7.82 4.09 -12.09
C SER A 119 8.04 5.17 -13.16
N THR A 120 6.96 5.83 -13.60
CA THR A 120 6.99 6.86 -14.67
C THR A 120 7.04 8.30 -14.15
N SER A 121 6.98 8.49 -12.83
CA SER A 121 7.00 9.81 -12.17
C SER A 121 7.75 9.75 -10.84
N GLU A 122 8.19 10.90 -10.33
CA GLU A 122 8.79 11.01 -8.99
C GLU A 122 7.85 10.47 -7.89
N ARG A 123 6.54 10.74 -8.03
CA ARG A 123 5.52 10.19 -7.13
C ARG A 123 5.48 8.66 -7.20
N ALA A 124 5.54 8.07 -8.39
CA ALA A 124 5.58 6.61 -8.53
C ALA A 124 6.83 6.00 -7.90
N VAL A 125 8.00 6.64 -8.05
CA VAL A 125 9.23 6.22 -7.36
C VAL A 125 9.05 6.26 -5.85
N MET A 126 8.55 7.37 -5.30
CA MET A 126 8.28 7.51 -3.86
C MET A 126 7.33 6.41 -3.34
N LEU A 127 6.26 6.11 -4.09
CA LEU A 127 5.28 5.07 -3.70
C LEU A 127 5.88 3.67 -3.73
N GLN A 128 6.74 3.38 -4.71
CA GLN A 128 7.51 2.13 -4.74
C GLN A 128 8.44 2.04 -3.53
N GLU A 129 9.18 3.11 -3.23
CA GLU A 129 10.08 3.15 -2.06
C GLU A 129 9.31 2.99 -0.75
N TYR A 130 8.13 3.61 -0.63
CA TYR A 130 7.27 3.47 0.53
C TYR A 130 6.83 2.02 0.75
N LEU A 131 6.29 1.35 -0.28
CA LEU A 131 5.90 -0.06 -0.20
C LEU A 131 7.10 -0.97 0.12
N ARG A 132 8.24 -0.73 -0.53
CA ARG A 132 9.51 -1.44 -0.25
C ARG A 132 9.90 -1.28 1.21
N ASN A 133 9.90 -0.06 1.74
CA ASN A 133 10.37 0.23 3.10
C ASN A 133 9.48 -0.44 4.15
N ILE A 134 8.15 -0.47 3.95
CA ILE A 134 7.24 -1.24 4.81
C ILE A 134 7.61 -2.71 4.81
N ALA A 135 7.84 -3.29 3.62
CA ALA A 135 8.20 -4.69 3.51
C ALA A 135 9.55 -5.01 4.18
N VAL A 136 10.57 -4.16 3.99
CA VAL A 136 11.87 -4.30 4.64
C VAL A 136 11.72 -4.24 6.16
N ASP A 137 11.03 -3.22 6.69
CA ASP A 137 10.80 -3.04 8.14
C ASP A 137 10.12 -4.26 8.78
N ARG A 138 9.08 -4.80 8.14
CA ARG A 138 8.38 -5.99 8.64
C ARG A 138 9.25 -7.24 8.59
N VAL A 139 10.09 -7.38 7.56
CA VAL A 139 10.99 -8.54 7.46
C VAL A 139 12.10 -8.44 8.49
N THR A 140 12.73 -7.27 8.67
CA THR A 140 13.83 -7.09 9.63
C THR A 140 13.36 -7.28 11.06
N ALA A 141 12.09 -6.98 11.37
CA ALA A 141 11.48 -7.28 12.67
C ALA A 141 11.36 -8.79 12.96
N VAL A 142 11.28 -9.64 11.93
CA VAL A 142 11.17 -11.11 12.07
C VAL A 142 12.51 -11.80 11.85
N ARG A 143 13.34 -11.26 10.94
CA ARG A 143 14.62 -11.81 10.52
C ARG A 143 15.72 -10.81 10.76
N HIS A 144 16.66 -11.18 11.61
CA HIS A 144 17.76 -10.32 12.04
C HIS A 144 18.98 -10.38 11.09
N GLU A 145 18.76 -10.72 9.81
CA GLU A 145 19.81 -10.87 8.81
C GLU A 145 19.90 -9.64 7.91
N ALA A 146 21.10 -9.34 7.41
CA ALA A 146 21.31 -8.26 6.45
C ALA A 146 20.69 -8.63 5.09
N ILE A 147 19.71 -7.85 4.66
CA ILE A 147 18.97 -8.05 3.41
C ILE A 147 19.60 -7.21 2.31
N THR A 148 19.95 -7.84 1.18
CA THR A 148 20.48 -7.13 0.01
C THR A 148 19.35 -6.64 -0.90
N SER A 149 18.32 -7.48 -1.07
CA SER A 149 17.17 -7.17 -1.91
C SER A 149 15.93 -7.90 -1.41
N ILE A 150 14.77 -7.37 -1.79
CA ILE A 150 13.48 -8.00 -1.54
C ILE A 150 12.72 -8.19 -2.85
N GLN A 151 11.85 -9.18 -2.87
CA GLN A 151 10.83 -9.34 -3.88
C GLN A 151 9.47 -9.52 -3.21
N LEU A 152 8.47 -8.82 -3.71
CA LEU A 152 7.09 -8.98 -3.28
C LEU A 152 6.30 -9.86 -4.23
N ARG A 153 5.37 -10.62 -3.64
CA ARG A 153 4.33 -11.36 -4.34
C ARG A 153 3.00 -10.93 -3.79
N VAL A 154 2.07 -10.57 -4.67
CA VAL A 154 0.69 -10.27 -4.30
C VAL A 154 -0.20 -11.34 -4.89
N ARG A 155 -0.98 -12.02 -4.04
CA ARG A 155 -2.03 -12.94 -4.45
C ARG A 155 -3.37 -12.29 -4.17
N THR A 156 -4.13 -12.01 -5.21
CA THR A 156 -5.45 -11.38 -5.10
C THR A 156 -6.52 -12.45 -5.22
N THR A 157 -7.20 -12.73 -4.11
CA THR A 157 -8.28 -13.73 -4.03
C THR A 157 -9.62 -13.02 -4.03
N PRO A 158 -10.58 -13.37 -4.90
CA PRO A 158 -11.92 -12.81 -4.80
C PRO A 158 -12.56 -13.13 -3.44
N VAL A 159 -13.30 -12.18 -2.89
CA VAL A 159 -14.10 -12.36 -1.68
C VAL A 159 -15.23 -13.35 -2.01
N PRO A 160 -15.49 -14.36 -1.16
CA PRO A 160 -16.58 -15.29 -1.37
C PRO A 160 -17.92 -14.56 -1.54
N GLY A 161 -18.68 -14.94 -2.58
CA GLY A 161 -20.06 -14.50 -2.73
C GLY A 161 -20.96 -15.22 -1.72
N TYR A 162 -22.08 -14.59 -1.38
CA TYR A 162 -23.12 -15.17 -0.52
C TYR A 162 -24.42 -15.31 -1.30
N ASP A 163 -25.10 -16.45 -1.18
CA ASP A 163 -26.45 -16.64 -1.74
C ASP A 163 -27.51 -15.90 -0.90
N ALA A 164 -28.76 -15.89 -1.39
CA ALA A 164 -29.89 -15.27 -0.69
C ALA A 164 -30.18 -15.91 0.69
N ALA A 165 -29.68 -17.13 0.94
CA ALA A 165 -29.81 -17.85 2.20
C ALA A 165 -28.59 -17.66 3.13
N GLY A 166 -27.56 -16.92 2.70
CA GLY A 166 -26.35 -16.64 3.47
C GLY A 166 -25.25 -17.70 3.37
N HIS A 167 -25.34 -18.68 2.47
CA HIS A 167 -24.27 -19.64 2.24
C HIS A 167 -23.16 -19.04 1.39
N SER A 168 -21.91 -19.26 1.81
CA SER A 168 -20.74 -18.80 1.08
C SER A 168 -20.39 -19.73 -0.08
N HIS A 169 -20.15 -19.15 -1.25
CA HIS A 169 -19.55 -19.85 -2.38
C HIS A 169 -18.10 -19.39 -2.54
N PRO A 170 -17.11 -20.25 -2.22
CA PRO A 170 -15.71 -19.88 -2.38
C PRO A 170 -15.39 -19.62 -3.85
N ALA A 171 -14.60 -18.58 -4.10
CA ALA A 171 -14.12 -18.29 -5.43
C ALA A 171 -13.25 -19.46 -5.95
N PRO A 172 -13.33 -19.80 -7.24
CA PRO A 172 -12.52 -20.87 -7.81
C PRO A 172 -11.03 -20.51 -7.72
N ALA A 173 -10.17 -21.52 -7.53
CA ALA A 173 -8.72 -21.30 -7.43
C ALA A 173 -8.12 -20.61 -8.67
N SER A 174 -8.73 -20.82 -9.85
CA SER A 174 -8.36 -20.16 -11.10
C SER A 174 -8.62 -18.64 -11.12
N ALA A 175 -9.47 -18.12 -10.22
CA ALA A 175 -9.71 -16.68 -10.10
C ALA A 175 -8.65 -15.96 -9.27
N VAL A 176 -7.71 -16.70 -8.63
CA VAL A 176 -6.63 -16.10 -7.85
C VAL A 176 -5.56 -15.55 -8.78
N GLN A 177 -5.45 -14.23 -8.83
CA GLN A 177 -4.40 -13.57 -9.61
C GLN A 177 -3.13 -13.48 -8.77
N THR A 178 -1.98 -13.82 -9.37
CA THR A 178 -0.68 -13.68 -8.71
C THR A 178 0.18 -12.71 -9.49
N ARG A 179 0.67 -11.66 -8.82
CA ARG A 179 1.62 -10.70 -9.36
C ARG A 179 2.94 -10.78 -8.60
N LEU A 180 4.04 -10.92 -9.34
CA LEU A 180 5.39 -10.85 -8.81
C LEU A 180 5.98 -9.50 -9.18
N LEU A 181 6.36 -8.72 -8.18
CA LEU A 181 7.02 -7.44 -8.40
C LEU A 181 8.49 -7.67 -8.76
N PRO A 182 9.14 -6.70 -9.44
CA PRO A 182 10.57 -6.76 -9.67
C PRO A 182 11.36 -6.79 -8.36
N TRP A 183 12.61 -7.25 -8.42
CA TRP A 183 13.51 -7.21 -7.27
C TRP A 183 13.90 -5.77 -6.96
N TRP A 184 13.79 -5.39 -5.70
CA TRP A 184 14.20 -4.08 -5.21
C TRP A 184 15.35 -4.22 -4.23
N LYS A 185 16.38 -3.41 -4.39
CA LYS A 185 17.46 -3.32 -3.39
C LYS A 185 16.87 -2.81 -2.08
N ALA A 186 17.16 -3.51 -0.98
CA ALA A 186 16.90 -2.97 0.33
C ALA A 186 17.89 -1.82 0.52
N LYS A 187 17.41 -0.57 0.52
CA LYS A 187 18.25 0.54 0.99
C LYS A 187 18.31 0.37 2.50
N ASN A 188 19.53 0.31 3.06
CA ASN A 188 19.74 0.32 4.50
C ASN A 188 18.90 1.46 5.09
N ALA A 189 18.03 1.14 6.04
CA ALA A 189 17.39 2.14 6.88
C ALA A 189 18.44 2.81 7.77
#